data_AF-A0A9Q1RC07-F1
#
_entry.id   AF-A0A9Q1RC07-F1
#
_cell.length_a   1.000
_cell.length_b   1.000
_cell.length_c   1.000
_cell.angle_alpha   90.00
_cell.angle_beta   90.00
_cell.angle_gamma   90.00
#
_symmetry.space_group_name_H-M   'P 1'
#
loop_
_entity.id
_entity.type
_entity.pdbx_description
1 polymer ?
#
loop_
_entity_poly.entity_id
_entity_poly.type
_entity_poly.pdbx_seq_one_letter_code
_entity_poly.pdbx_strand_id
1 'polypeptide(L)'
;MKSKAPVVLSNQHVCTIVNTCFRVVHEAGTKEVDNTQRSIVRRHGSTTNEVAGIDNEYSFSSKSENGSGPSEYDSLPPSGGFTSSASTGLLSGVNEEGMSMGDNGKDNVPYDLHLMTEPYGVPCMVEIFHFLCSLLNVVEHIGMGPRANTMAFDEDVPLFALGLINSAIELGGPTIRSLPRLLSLVQDELFRNLMQFGLSMSPLILSMVCSIVLNLYQNLCTELKLQLEAFFSCLVLRLAQSRFGASYQQQEATMEALVDFCRQKSLMVEMYANLDCDITCSNIFEELANLLSKSAFLVNTPLSAMHIFALDGLIVVIQGMAERIGNGYNNTIIQNRLQ
;
A
#
# COMPACT_ATOMS: atom_id res chain seq x y z
N MET A 1 -12.32 32.91 17.46
CA MET A 1 -11.04 33.51 17.04
C MET A 1 -10.48 32.64 15.92
N LYS A 2 -10.58 33.07 14.65
CA LYS A 2 -9.92 32.36 13.54
C LYS A 2 -8.42 32.64 13.68
N SER A 3 -7.65 31.60 14.00
CA SER A 3 -6.19 31.67 14.11
C SER A 3 -5.59 32.29 12.84
N LYS A 4 -4.66 33.25 12.98
CA LYS A 4 -3.91 33.85 11.87
C LYS A 4 -2.76 32.95 11.35
N ALA A 5 -2.61 31.74 11.90
CA ALA A 5 -1.60 30.78 11.48
C ALA A 5 -1.67 30.33 9.99
N PRO A 6 -2.84 30.18 9.34
CA PRO A 6 -2.87 29.70 7.95
C PRO A 6 -2.36 30.74 6.93
N VAL A 7 -2.11 31.99 7.36
CA VAL A 7 -1.58 33.06 6.49
C VAL A 7 -0.05 32.96 6.30
N VAL A 8 0.65 32.08 7.04
CA VAL A 8 2.13 32.06 7.08
C VAL A 8 2.77 30.72 6.66
N LEU A 9 2.04 29.60 6.64
CA LEU A 9 2.66 28.33 6.20
C LEU A 9 2.58 28.23 4.66
N SER A 10 3.69 27.95 4.00
CA SER A 10 3.72 27.60 2.57
C SER A 10 3.54 26.09 2.40
N ASN A 11 3.34 25.63 1.15
CA ASN A 11 3.33 24.19 0.84
C ASN A 11 4.62 23.51 1.32
N GLN A 12 5.76 24.17 1.15
CA GLN A 12 7.06 23.69 1.64
C GLN A 12 7.06 23.49 3.16
N HIS A 13 6.43 24.39 3.92
CA HIS A 13 6.33 24.24 5.38
C HIS A 13 5.48 23.02 5.76
N VAL A 14 4.37 22.76 5.06
CA VAL A 14 3.53 21.57 5.33
C VAL A 14 4.27 20.29 4.97
N CYS A 15 4.89 20.22 3.80
CA CYS A 15 5.70 19.06 3.39
C CYS A 15 6.84 18.81 4.39
N THR A 16 7.49 19.87 4.89
CA THR A 16 8.54 19.78 5.91
C THR A 16 7.99 19.27 7.25
N ILE A 17 6.81 19.73 7.68
CA ILE A 17 6.16 19.27 8.91
C ILE A 17 5.83 17.77 8.79
N VAL A 18 5.20 17.34 7.69
CA VAL A 18 4.85 15.93 7.47
C VAL A 18 6.09 15.05 7.48
N ASN A 19 7.15 15.44 6.76
CA ASN A 19 8.41 14.70 6.74
C ASN A 19 9.09 14.66 8.12
N THR A 20 9.08 15.78 8.85
CA THR A 20 9.65 15.83 10.21
C THR A 20 8.87 14.95 11.18
N CYS A 21 7.53 15.03 11.15
CA CYS A 21 6.66 14.17 11.97
C CYS A 21 6.91 12.69 11.65
N PHE A 22 6.99 12.34 10.37
CA PHE A 22 7.33 10.99 9.94
C PHE A 22 8.67 10.52 10.52
N ARG A 23 9.73 11.33 10.36
CA ARG A 23 11.06 11.00 10.90
C ARG A 23 11.07 10.85 12.42
N VAL A 24 10.36 11.70 13.14
CA VAL A 24 10.27 11.61 14.61
C VAL A 24 9.56 10.33 15.04
N VAL A 25 8.43 9.98 14.40
CA VAL A 25 7.70 8.74 14.70
C VAL A 25 8.57 7.51 14.39
N HIS A 26 9.25 7.51 13.25
CA HIS A 26 10.16 6.44 12.86
C HIS A 26 11.38 6.31 13.80
N GLU A 27 12.03 7.41 14.14
CA GLU A 27 13.16 7.42 15.08
C GLU A 27 12.74 7.05 16.51
N ALA A 28 11.48 7.31 16.91
CA ALA A 28 10.94 6.89 18.19
C ALA A 28 10.67 5.37 18.20
N GLY A 29 10.04 4.82 17.15
CA GLY A 29 9.75 3.39 17.04
C GLY A 29 11.02 2.53 17.03
N THR A 30 12.01 2.92 16.23
CA THR A 30 13.30 2.21 16.16
C THR A 30 14.07 2.23 17.50
N LYS A 31 14.01 3.34 18.26
CA LYS A 31 14.66 3.43 19.59
C LYS A 31 13.94 2.62 20.68
N GLU A 32 12.62 2.42 20.57
CA GLU A 32 11.87 1.58 21.52
C GLU A 32 12.21 0.09 21.37
N VAL A 33 12.38 -0.39 20.14
CA VAL A 33 12.82 -1.75 19.83
C VAL A 33 14.26 -1.98 20.33
N ASP A 34 15.15 -1.02 20.11
CA ASP A 34 16.56 -1.08 20.50
C ASP A 34 16.75 -1.07 22.04
N ASN A 35 15.91 -0.33 22.76
CA ASN A 35 15.88 -0.31 24.23
C ASN A 35 15.29 -1.61 24.82
N THR A 36 14.32 -2.22 24.13
CA THR A 36 13.75 -3.51 24.53
C THR A 36 14.78 -4.63 24.36
N GLN A 37 15.52 -4.67 23.24
CA GLN A 37 16.62 -5.62 23.04
C GLN A 37 17.76 -5.45 24.06
N ARG A 38 18.16 -4.20 24.39
CA ARG A 38 19.18 -3.94 25.44
C ARG A 38 18.70 -4.30 26.85
N SER A 39 17.40 -4.26 27.12
CA SER A 39 16.83 -4.66 28.42
C SER A 39 16.78 -6.19 28.62
N ILE A 40 16.63 -6.96 27.54
CA ILE A 40 16.57 -8.43 27.58
C ILE A 40 17.98 -9.03 27.77
N VAL A 41 19.01 -8.43 27.15
CA VAL A 41 20.41 -8.86 27.35
C VAL A 41 20.92 -8.54 28.76
N ARG A 42 20.35 -7.55 29.46
CA ARG A 42 20.77 -7.18 30.82
C ARG A 42 20.07 -7.97 31.94
N ARG A 43 19.03 -8.75 31.62
CA ARG A 43 18.23 -9.48 32.63
C ARG A 43 18.65 -10.95 32.83
N HIS A 44 19.64 -11.45 32.10
CA HIS A 44 20.16 -12.81 32.27
C HIS A 44 21.51 -12.90 33.00
N GLY A 45 21.88 -11.86 33.75
CA GLY A 45 23.14 -11.81 34.50
C GLY A 45 22.99 -11.28 35.92
N SER A 46 22.04 -11.79 36.71
CA SER A 46 22.13 -11.83 38.18
C SER A 46 20.91 -12.51 38.78
N THR A 47 21.04 -13.81 39.11
CA THR A 47 20.49 -14.45 40.31
C THR A 47 21.00 -15.89 40.34
N THR A 48 22.14 -16.10 41.00
CA THR A 48 22.56 -17.39 41.55
C THR A 48 22.22 -17.40 43.04
N ASN A 49 21.42 -18.37 43.48
CA ASN A 49 21.51 -18.96 44.81
C ASN A 49 21.05 -20.43 44.72
N GLU A 50 22.06 -21.29 44.79
CA GLU A 50 22.17 -22.65 45.38
C GLU A 50 20.90 -23.47 45.65
N VAL A 51 20.89 -24.73 45.18
CA VAL A 51 21.16 -25.93 46.00
C VAL A 51 21.21 -27.19 45.09
N ALA A 52 22.12 -28.11 45.46
CA ALA A 52 22.46 -29.46 44.97
C ALA A 52 21.31 -30.34 44.42
N GLY A 53 21.51 -31.35 43.58
CA GLY A 53 22.70 -32.02 43.04
C GLY A 53 22.27 -33.33 42.34
N ILE A 54 23.24 -34.00 41.69
CA ILE A 54 23.35 -35.41 41.27
C ILE A 54 23.86 -35.52 39.83
N ASP A 55 24.96 -36.26 39.75
CA ASP A 55 25.86 -36.52 38.64
C ASP A 55 25.23 -37.21 37.42
N ASN A 56 25.74 -36.90 36.23
CA ASN A 56 26.30 -37.94 35.36
C ASN A 56 27.21 -37.35 34.27
N GLU A 57 28.45 -37.81 34.22
CA GLU A 57 29.40 -37.60 33.13
C GLU A 57 28.91 -38.28 31.85
N TYR A 58 29.04 -37.61 30.70
CA TYR A 58 29.47 -38.26 29.45
C TYR A 58 30.08 -37.21 28.51
N SER A 59 31.39 -37.33 28.34
CA SER A 59 32.23 -36.57 27.42
C SER A 59 32.09 -37.05 25.97
N PHE A 60 32.01 -36.13 25.01
CA PHE A 60 32.62 -36.35 23.69
C PHE A 60 33.19 -35.05 23.12
N SER A 61 34.47 -35.10 22.80
CA SER A 61 35.26 -34.04 22.18
C SER A 61 35.09 -34.00 20.67
N SER A 62 35.15 -32.82 20.07
CA SER A 62 35.83 -32.64 18.80
C SER A 62 36.43 -31.22 18.71
N LYS A 63 37.76 -31.20 18.66
CA LYS A 63 38.63 -30.07 18.34
C LYS A 63 38.33 -29.50 16.95
N SER A 64 38.53 -28.20 16.76
CA SER A 64 39.53 -27.76 15.77
C SER A 64 40.08 -26.38 16.13
N GLU A 65 41.40 -26.33 16.20
CA GLU A 65 42.26 -25.19 16.40
C GLU A 65 42.46 -24.39 15.11
N ASN A 66 42.68 -23.08 15.28
CA ASN A 66 43.61 -22.16 14.60
C ASN A 66 42.96 -20.77 14.61
N GLY A 67 43.52 -19.68 15.15
CA GLY A 67 44.90 -19.40 15.53
C GLY A 67 45.25 -18.02 14.95
N SER A 68 45.26 -16.99 15.82
CA SER A 68 46.13 -15.78 15.87
C SER A 68 46.44 -15.01 14.56
N GLY A 69 46.37 -13.67 14.50
CA GLY A 69 46.56 -12.67 15.55
C GLY A 69 46.26 -11.23 15.06
N PRO A 70 46.68 -10.20 15.83
CA PRO A 70 46.00 -8.91 15.89
C PRO A 70 46.76 -7.75 15.20
N SER A 71 46.05 -6.66 14.89
CA SER A 71 46.67 -5.33 14.79
C SER A 71 45.68 -4.24 15.20
N GLU A 72 45.87 -3.71 16.40
CA GLU A 72 45.51 -2.34 16.79
C GLU A 72 46.30 -1.33 15.95
N TYR A 73 45.74 -0.16 15.61
CA TYR A 73 46.33 1.19 15.76
C TYR A 73 45.27 2.28 15.47
N ASP A 74 45.02 3.11 16.49
CA ASP A 74 44.70 4.56 16.55
C ASP A 74 43.56 5.28 15.76
N SER A 75 42.54 5.71 16.54
CA SER A 75 42.19 7.10 16.93
C SER A 75 42.26 8.32 15.98
N LEU A 76 41.06 8.87 15.70
CA LEU A 76 40.60 10.31 15.63
C LEU A 76 40.87 11.24 14.40
N PRO A 77 40.05 12.31 14.19
CA PRO A 77 39.70 12.97 12.91
C PRO A 77 40.29 14.42 12.88
N PRO A 78 39.75 15.51 12.24
CA PRO A 78 38.58 15.73 11.37
C PRO A 78 38.80 16.70 10.16
N SER A 79 37.67 17.05 9.50
CA SER A 79 37.38 18.33 8.84
C SER A 79 37.62 18.49 7.32
N GLY A 80 36.57 18.96 6.65
CA GLY A 80 36.59 19.46 5.28
C GLY A 80 35.17 19.80 4.82
N GLY A 81 34.63 20.94 5.28
CA GLY A 81 33.35 21.46 4.80
C GLY A 81 33.46 22.05 3.41
N PHE A 82 32.35 22.06 2.67
CA PHE A 82 32.15 22.98 1.55
C PHE A 82 30.72 23.50 1.52
N THR A 83 30.68 24.77 1.14
CA THR A 83 29.64 25.77 1.31
C THR A 83 28.65 25.81 0.15
N SER A 84 27.45 26.29 0.45
CA SER A 84 26.45 26.77 -0.50
C SER A 84 26.96 27.97 -1.32
N SER A 85 26.54 28.08 -2.58
CA SER A 85 26.36 29.39 -3.22
C SER A 85 25.31 29.33 -4.33
N ALA A 86 24.28 30.17 -4.17
CA ALA A 86 23.30 30.54 -5.18
C ALA A 86 23.93 31.42 -6.27
N SER A 87 23.27 31.53 -7.43
CA SER A 87 23.45 32.67 -8.34
C SER A 87 22.15 32.96 -9.10
N THR A 88 21.71 34.20 -8.90
CA THR A 88 20.61 34.91 -9.57
C THR A 88 21.21 35.82 -10.63
N GLY A 89 20.54 36.04 -11.77
CA GLY A 89 20.93 37.05 -12.76
C GLY A 89 19.89 37.22 -13.88
N LEU A 90 19.39 38.44 -14.01
CA LEU A 90 18.22 38.92 -14.76
C LEU A 90 18.61 39.71 -16.04
N LEU A 91 17.62 39.93 -16.94
CA LEU A 91 17.36 41.07 -17.87
C LEU A 91 17.05 40.60 -19.32
N SER A 92 16.23 41.22 -20.19
CA SER A 92 14.98 42.03 -20.17
C SER A 92 14.64 42.39 -21.64
N GLY A 93 13.34 42.48 -22.00
CA GLY A 93 12.78 43.26 -23.15
C GLY A 93 12.32 42.47 -24.40
N VAL A 94 11.22 42.75 -25.16
CA VAL A 94 9.93 43.49 -25.07
C VAL A 94 9.20 43.37 -26.46
N ASN A 95 7.84 43.49 -26.49
CA ASN A 95 6.84 43.69 -27.60
C ASN A 95 6.30 42.48 -28.42
N GLU A 96 4.99 42.13 -28.40
CA GLU A 96 3.73 42.71 -29.00
C GLU A 96 3.60 42.42 -30.52
N GLU A 97 2.54 41.84 -31.15
CA GLU A 97 1.07 42.02 -31.15
C GLU A 97 0.32 40.84 -31.86
N GLY A 98 -0.98 40.64 -31.58
CA GLY A 98 -2.05 40.41 -32.59
C GLY A 98 -2.58 38.99 -32.93
N MET A 99 -3.79 38.64 -32.47
CA MET A 99 -5.02 38.34 -33.28
C MET A 99 -6.07 37.49 -32.54
N SER A 100 -7.34 37.87 -32.76
CA SER A 100 -8.57 37.35 -32.17
C SER A 100 -9.23 36.29 -33.07
N MET A 101 -9.85 35.28 -32.46
CA MET A 101 -11.06 34.50 -32.82
C MET A 101 -11.16 33.41 -31.72
N GLY A 102 -12.27 33.00 -31.12
CA GLY A 102 -13.69 33.07 -31.42
C GLY A 102 -14.28 31.74 -30.92
N ASP A 103 -15.25 31.82 -30.00
CA ASP A 103 -16.20 30.76 -29.60
C ASP A 103 -15.66 29.52 -28.83
N ASN A 104 -16.09 29.35 -27.57
CA ASN A 104 -17.03 28.28 -27.19
C ASN A 104 -17.36 28.29 -25.67
N GLY A 105 -18.63 28.04 -25.36
CA GLY A 105 -19.09 27.28 -24.18
C GLY A 105 -18.63 27.72 -22.79
N LYS A 106 -19.43 28.59 -22.14
CA LYS A 106 -19.53 28.59 -20.68
C LYS A 106 -20.08 27.24 -20.20
N ASP A 107 -19.29 26.52 -19.40
CA ASP A 107 -19.67 25.97 -18.08
C ASP A 107 -18.73 24.80 -17.70
N ASN A 108 -17.62 25.09 -16.98
CA ASN A 108 -17.02 24.23 -15.93
C ASN A 108 -15.63 24.65 -15.36
N VAL A 109 -15.15 25.89 -15.50
CA VAL A 109 -13.78 26.23 -15.04
C VAL A 109 -13.68 27.45 -14.10
N PRO A 110 -14.25 27.42 -12.87
CA PRO A 110 -13.75 28.29 -11.79
C PRO A 110 -13.11 27.54 -10.61
N TYR A 111 -13.35 26.23 -10.47
CA TYR A 111 -12.85 25.44 -9.32
C TYR A 111 -11.37 25.05 -9.44
N ASP A 112 -10.88 24.80 -10.66
CA ASP A 112 -9.54 24.22 -10.88
C ASP A 112 -8.41 25.24 -10.71
N LEU A 113 -8.61 26.50 -11.14
CA LEU A 113 -7.58 27.53 -11.05
C LEU A 113 -7.32 28.01 -9.61
N HIS A 114 -8.36 28.02 -8.76
CA HIS A 114 -8.25 28.46 -7.37
C HIS A 114 -7.50 27.44 -6.51
N LEU A 115 -7.81 26.15 -6.66
CA LEU A 115 -7.14 25.06 -5.95
C LEU A 115 -5.68 24.85 -6.39
N MET A 116 -5.32 25.28 -7.60
CA MET A 116 -3.92 25.27 -8.08
C MET A 116 -3.08 26.43 -7.53
N THR A 117 -3.72 27.49 -7.02
CA THR A 117 -3.04 28.74 -6.59
C THR A 117 -3.19 29.05 -5.10
N GLU A 118 -4.07 28.35 -4.38
CA GLU A 118 -4.27 28.52 -2.94
C GLU A 118 -3.16 27.81 -2.11
N PRO A 119 -2.71 28.41 -0.99
CA PRO A 119 -1.85 27.70 -0.05
C PRO A 119 -2.49 26.39 0.42
N TYR A 120 -1.71 25.31 0.44
CA TYR A 120 -2.14 23.93 0.69
C TYR A 120 -3.12 23.35 -0.34
N GLY A 121 -3.18 23.93 -1.54
CA GLY A 121 -3.94 23.41 -2.67
C GLY A 121 -3.34 22.16 -3.32
N VAL A 122 -3.78 21.85 -4.53
CA VAL A 122 -3.42 20.62 -5.27
C VAL A 122 -1.91 20.37 -5.35
N PRO A 123 -1.03 21.36 -5.60
CA PRO A 123 0.41 21.13 -5.63
C PRO A 123 0.95 20.55 -4.32
N CYS A 124 0.46 21.02 -3.17
CA CYS A 124 0.84 20.50 -1.85
C CYS A 124 0.37 19.06 -1.66
N MET A 125 -0.88 18.76 -2.06
CA MET A 125 -1.41 17.40 -1.98
C MET A 125 -0.61 16.42 -2.82
N VAL A 126 -0.22 16.81 -4.03
CA VAL A 126 0.62 16.00 -4.93
C VAL A 126 2.00 15.75 -4.31
N GLU A 127 2.63 16.77 -3.72
CA GLU A 127 3.92 16.62 -3.05
C GLU A 127 3.85 15.69 -1.83
N ILE A 128 2.81 15.83 -1.00
CA ILE A 128 2.60 14.97 0.18
C ILE A 128 2.37 13.54 -0.28
N PHE A 129 1.51 13.31 -1.27
CA PHE A 129 1.22 11.97 -1.74
C PHE A 129 2.43 11.31 -2.40
N HIS A 130 3.17 12.05 -3.22
CA HIS A 130 4.44 11.59 -3.78
C HIS A 130 5.44 11.26 -2.66
N PHE A 131 5.54 12.08 -1.61
CA PHE A 131 6.37 11.77 -0.45
C PHE A 131 5.94 10.44 0.20
N LEU A 132 4.64 10.22 0.44
CA LEU A 132 4.13 8.96 0.98
C LEU A 132 4.51 7.76 0.09
N CYS A 133 4.34 7.86 -1.23
CA CYS A 133 4.77 6.83 -2.17
C CYS A 133 6.28 6.57 -2.10
N SER A 134 7.09 7.63 -1.99
CA SER A 134 8.54 7.52 -1.91
C SER A 134 9.03 6.79 -0.66
N LEU A 135 8.25 6.78 0.43
CA LEU A 135 8.57 6.01 1.63
C LEU A 135 8.63 4.51 1.34
N LEU A 136 7.78 4.02 0.44
CA LEU A 136 7.78 2.62 0.01
C LEU A 136 9.03 2.26 -0.80
N ASN A 137 9.52 3.19 -1.64
CA ASN A 137 10.74 3.00 -2.46
C ASN A 137 12.01 2.96 -1.60
N VAL A 138 12.06 3.74 -0.50
CA VAL A 138 13.22 3.73 0.41
C VAL A 138 13.32 2.38 1.13
N VAL A 139 12.18 1.78 1.50
CA VAL A 139 12.13 0.47 2.15
C VAL A 139 12.60 -0.63 1.20
N GLU A 140 12.33 -0.53 -0.11
CA GLU A 140 12.80 -1.47 -1.12
C GLU A 140 14.33 -1.60 -1.15
N HIS A 141 15.05 -0.47 -1.12
CA HIS A 141 16.52 -0.47 -1.14
C HIS A 141 17.16 -1.06 0.13
N ILE A 142 16.42 -1.10 1.23
CA ILE A 142 16.89 -1.62 2.52
C ILE A 142 16.55 -3.12 2.65
N GLY A 143 15.39 -3.56 2.13
CA GLY A 143 14.84 -4.90 2.40
C GLY A 143 14.81 -5.90 1.24
N MET A 144 15.01 -5.49 -0.02
CA MET A 144 14.68 -6.31 -1.19
C MET A 144 15.84 -6.55 -2.17
N GLY A 145 17.09 -6.50 -1.70
CA GLY A 145 18.25 -6.93 -2.49
C GLY A 145 18.28 -8.46 -2.65
N PRO A 146 18.69 -9.02 -3.81
CA PRO A 146 18.64 -10.46 -4.09
C PRO A 146 19.60 -11.32 -3.23
N ARG A 147 20.27 -10.72 -2.25
CA ARG A 147 21.24 -11.34 -1.34
C ARG A 147 21.23 -10.76 0.09
N ALA A 148 20.16 -10.08 0.51
CA ALA A 148 20.05 -9.64 1.90
C ALA A 148 19.60 -10.82 2.77
N ASN A 149 20.43 -11.17 3.75
CA ASN A 149 20.22 -12.27 4.67
C ASN A 149 18.89 -12.13 5.43
N THR A 150 18.25 -13.26 5.72
CA THR A 150 16.98 -13.51 6.44
C THR A 150 16.95 -13.01 7.89
N MET A 151 17.56 -11.88 8.22
CA MET A 151 17.70 -11.39 9.60
C MET A 151 17.05 -10.01 9.69
N ALA A 152 15.75 -10.04 10.03
CA ALA A 152 14.83 -8.92 10.29
C ALA A 152 14.51 -8.00 9.11
N PHE A 153 13.52 -8.40 8.30
CA PHE A 153 12.70 -7.42 7.58
C PHE A 153 11.91 -6.66 8.64
N ASP A 154 12.22 -5.39 8.86
CA ASP A 154 11.43 -4.53 9.74
C ASP A 154 10.11 -4.22 9.04
N GLU A 155 9.07 -5.00 9.36
CA GLU A 155 7.73 -4.84 8.79
C GLU A 155 7.04 -3.56 9.29
N ASP A 156 7.51 -2.95 10.40
CA ASP A 156 6.86 -1.81 11.03
C ASP A 156 6.90 -0.56 10.13
N VAL A 157 8.03 -0.32 9.46
CA VAL A 157 8.20 0.83 8.56
C VAL A 157 7.28 0.77 7.33
N PRO A 158 7.26 -0.30 6.52
CA PRO A 158 6.33 -0.40 5.41
C PRO A 158 4.88 -0.46 5.86
N LEU A 159 4.55 -1.13 6.98
CA LEU A 159 3.18 -1.14 7.51
C LEU A 159 2.72 0.26 7.90
N PHE A 160 3.58 1.07 8.51
CA PHE A 160 3.26 2.45 8.85
C PHE A 160 3.05 3.30 7.59
N ALA A 161 3.95 3.22 6.60
CA ALA A 161 3.83 3.96 5.35
C ALA A 161 2.56 3.57 4.57
N LEU A 162 2.30 2.26 4.44
CA LEU A 162 1.08 1.74 3.80
C LEU A 162 -0.17 2.17 4.58
N GLY A 163 -0.13 2.18 5.92
CA GLY A 163 -1.23 2.69 6.75
C GLY A 163 -1.56 4.15 6.48
N LEU A 164 -0.55 5.02 6.38
CA LEU A 164 -0.75 6.43 6.02
C LEU A 164 -1.35 6.59 4.62
N ILE A 165 -0.88 5.81 3.66
CA ILE A 165 -1.40 5.80 2.29
C ILE A 165 -2.86 5.33 2.28
N ASN A 166 -3.18 4.27 3.03
CA ASN A 166 -4.53 3.74 3.12
C ASN A 166 -5.49 4.81 3.66
N SER A 167 -5.12 5.49 4.75
CA SER A 167 -5.92 6.59 5.30
C SER A 167 -6.07 7.76 4.33
N ALA A 168 -5.03 8.12 3.58
CA ALA A 168 -5.09 9.19 2.59
C ALA A 168 -6.07 8.86 1.45
N ILE A 169 -6.10 7.60 0.99
CA ILE A 169 -6.98 7.14 -0.09
C ILE A 169 -8.40 6.95 0.42
N GLU A 170 -8.59 6.40 1.62
CA GLU A 170 -9.92 6.22 2.22
C GLU A 170 -10.64 7.57 2.38
N LEU A 171 -9.92 8.61 2.81
CA LEU A 171 -10.49 9.95 3.02
C LEU A 171 -10.55 10.79 1.74
N GLY A 172 -9.55 10.67 0.87
CA GLY A 172 -9.38 11.52 -0.32
C GLY A 172 -9.82 10.90 -1.65
N GLY A 173 -10.11 9.60 -1.67
CA GLY A 173 -10.36 8.79 -2.86
C GLY A 173 -11.34 9.40 -3.87
N PRO A 174 -12.54 9.88 -3.46
CA PRO A 174 -13.51 10.47 -4.37
C PRO A 174 -12.98 11.68 -5.15
N THR A 175 -12.05 12.45 -4.55
CA THR A 175 -11.48 13.65 -5.16
C THR A 175 -10.31 13.34 -6.09
N ILE A 176 -9.59 12.23 -5.87
CA ILE A 176 -8.41 11.84 -6.68
C ILE A 176 -8.76 11.77 -8.18
N ARG A 177 -9.95 11.25 -8.51
CA ARG A 177 -10.43 11.15 -9.91
C ARG A 177 -10.41 12.49 -10.65
N SER A 178 -10.70 13.58 -9.94
CA SER A 178 -10.76 14.94 -10.51
C SER A 178 -9.39 15.63 -10.60
N LEU A 179 -8.33 15.02 -10.08
CA LEU A 179 -6.99 15.60 -9.97
C LEU A 179 -5.97 14.77 -10.79
N PRO A 180 -5.74 15.09 -12.07
CA PRO A 180 -4.95 14.25 -12.99
C PRO A 180 -3.54 13.92 -12.49
N ARG A 181 -2.87 14.89 -11.85
CA ARG A 181 -1.51 14.70 -11.30
C ARG A 181 -1.47 13.71 -10.12
N LEU A 182 -2.53 13.66 -9.33
CA LEU A 182 -2.64 12.73 -8.21
C LEU A 182 -3.04 11.34 -8.73
N LEU A 183 -3.94 11.30 -9.70
CA LEU A 183 -4.33 10.08 -10.38
C LEU A 183 -3.13 9.40 -11.06
N SER A 184 -2.23 10.14 -11.72
CA SER A 184 -1.01 9.56 -12.31
C SER A 184 -0.08 8.95 -11.26
N LEU A 185 0.06 9.58 -10.08
CA LEU A 185 0.84 9.00 -8.97
C LEU A 185 0.23 7.70 -8.47
N VAL A 186 -1.11 7.63 -8.41
CA VAL A 186 -1.82 6.40 -8.04
C VAL A 186 -1.60 5.30 -9.09
N GLN A 187 -1.80 5.64 -10.37
CA GLN A 187 -1.70 4.72 -11.50
C GLN A 187 -0.31 4.13 -11.69
N ASP A 188 0.72 4.96 -11.53
CA ASP A 188 2.10 4.59 -11.86
C ASP A 188 2.87 4.18 -10.61
N GLU A 189 3.08 5.10 -9.67
CA GLU A 189 4.02 4.91 -8.57
C GLU A 189 3.45 4.06 -7.46
N LEU A 190 2.27 4.43 -6.96
CA LEU A 190 1.63 3.68 -5.89
C LEU A 190 1.31 2.25 -6.35
N PHE A 191 0.67 2.07 -7.50
CA PHE A 191 0.23 0.73 -7.90
C PHE A 191 1.40 -0.22 -8.13
N ARG A 192 2.51 0.27 -8.69
CA ARG A 192 3.75 -0.51 -8.79
C ARG A 192 4.25 -0.96 -7.43
N ASN A 193 4.29 -0.04 -6.45
CA ASN A 193 4.72 -0.36 -5.09
C ASN A 193 3.76 -1.37 -4.44
N LEU A 194 2.45 -1.20 -4.59
CA LEU A 194 1.45 -2.14 -4.08
C LEU A 194 1.64 -3.55 -4.67
N MET A 195 1.88 -3.67 -5.97
CA MET A 195 2.16 -4.96 -6.60
C MET A 195 3.42 -5.63 -6.03
N GLN A 196 4.45 -4.85 -5.71
CA GLN A 196 5.67 -5.37 -5.10
C GLN A 196 5.47 -5.81 -3.65
N PHE A 197 4.87 -4.96 -2.81
CA PHE A 197 4.60 -5.28 -1.41
C PHE A 197 3.58 -6.40 -1.25
N GLY A 198 2.63 -6.52 -2.18
CA GLY A 198 1.67 -7.62 -2.22
C GLY A 198 2.34 -8.99 -2.37
N LEU A 199 3.52 -9.06 -3.00
CA LEU A 199 4.30 -10.30 -3.13
C LEU A 199 5.21 -10.57 -1.92
N SER A 200 5.16 -9.74 -0.87
CA SER A 200 5.93 -10.00 0.35
C SER A 200 5.47 -11.27 1.05
N MET A 201 6.35 -11.86 1.86
CA MET A 201 6.03 -13.06 2.65
C MET A 201 5.15 -12.75 3.87
N SER A 202 4.97 -11.47 4.22
CA SER A 202 4.17 -11.03 5.37
C SER A 202 2.68 -10.99 5.03
N PRO A 203 1.83 -11.80 5.69
CA PRO A 203 0.39 -11.73 5.53
C PRO A 203 -0.18 -10.36 5.92
N LEU A 204 0.44 -9.66 6.89
CA LEU A 204 -0.02 -8.34 7.35
C LEU A 204 0.16 -7.27 6.29
N ILE A 205 1.33 -7.25 5.63
CA ILE A 205 1.60 -6.35 4.51
C ILE A 205 0.64 -6.64 3.36
N LEU A 206 0.42 -7.92 3.04
CA LEU A 206 -0.53 -8.34 2.01
C LEU A 206 -1.95 -7.85 2.32
N SER A 207 -2.44 -8.03 3.55
CA SER A 207 -3.75 -7.53 3.98
C SER A 207 -3.86 -6.01 3.84
N MET A 208 -2.81 -5.27 4.20
CA MET A 208 -2.77 -3.82 4.03
C MET A 208 -2.80 -3.41 2.55
N VAL A 209 -2.03 -4.08 1.70
CA VAL A 209 -2.05 -3.86 0.24
C VAL A 209 -3.45 -4.13 -0.33
N CYS A 210 -4.06 -5.25 0.04
CA CYS A 210 -5.43 -5.58 -0.36
C CYS A 210 -6.44 -4.53 0.09
N SER A 211 -6.32 -4.02 1.32
CA SER A 211 -7.18 -2.94 1.83
C SER A 211 -7.03 -1.65 1.03
N ILE A 212 -5.79 -1.26 0.70
CA ILE A 212 -5.54 -0.08 -0.15
C ILE A 212 -6.15 -0.28 -1.53
N VAL A 213 -5.94 -1.44 -2.17
CA VAL A 213 -6.49 -1.72 -3.50
C VAL A 213 -8.02 -1.77 -3.47
N LEU A 214 -8.63 -2.23 -2.37
CA LEU A 214 -10.09 -2.17 -2.19
C LEU A 214 -10.60 -0.73 -2.13
N ASN A 215 -9.93 0.15 -1.37
CA ASN A 215 -10.25 1.58 -1.33
C ASN A 215 -10.06 2.26 -2.69
N LEU A 216 -9.01 1.89 -3.43
CA LEU A 216 -8.79 2.34 -4.81
C LEU A 216 -9.88 1.84 -5.75
N TYR A 217 -10.27 0.57 -5.64
CA TYR A 217 -11.34 -0.02 -6.44
C TYR A 217 -12.66 0.72 -6.24
N GLN A 218 -13.06 0.99 -4.99
CA GLN A 218 -14.31 1.70 -4.67
C GLN A 218 -14.39 3.10 -5.30
N ASN A 219 -13.26 3.80 -5.44
CA ASN A 219 -13.22 5.19 -5.86
C ASN A 219 -12.75 5.40 -7.31
N LEU A 220 -11.94 4.49 -7.86
CA LEU A 220 -11.14 4.71 -9.07
C LEU A 220 -11.14 3.49 -10.02
N CYS A 221 -12.08 2.54 -9.89
CA CYS A 221 -12.12 1.32 -10.73
C CYS A 221 -12.07 1.58 -12.24
N THR A 222 -12.68 2.66 -12.73
CA THR A 222 -12.68 3.03 -14.16
C THR A 222 -11.31 3.50 -14.64
N GLU A 223 -10.53 4.13 -13.77
CA GLU A 223 -9.22 4.69 -14.08
C GLU A 223 -8.08 3.69 -13.88
N LEU A 224 -8.34 2.59 -13.18
CA LEU A 224 -7.34 1.59 -12.76
C LEU A 224 -7.56 0.22 -13.40
N LYS A 225 -8.17 0.16 -14.59
CA LYS A 225 -8.58 -1.10 -15.22
C LYS A 225 -7.44 -2.12 -15.36
N LEU A 226 -6.35 -1.75 -16.02
CA LEU A 226 -5.21 -2.66 -16.27
C LEU A 226 -4.47 -2.98 -14.96
N GLN A 227 -4.39 -2.01 -14.06
CA GLN A 227 -3.82 -2.19 -12.73
C GLN A 227 -4.61 -3.23 -11.92
N LEU A 228 -5.94 -3.12 -11.90
CA LEU A 228 -6.82 -4.08 -11.23
C LEU A 228 -6.75 -5.46 -11.89
N GLU A 229 -6.73 -5.53 -13.22
CA GLU A 229 -6.51 -6.81 -13.92
C GLU A 229 -5.21 -7.48 -13.47
N ALA A 230 -4.11 -6.72 -13.42
CA ALA A 230 -2.82 -7.22 -12.96
C ALA A 230 -2.85 -7.64 -11.49
N PHE A 231 -3.54 -6.89 -10.63
CA PHE A 231 -3.71 -7.24 -9.22
C PHE A 231 -4.47 -8.56 -9.04
N PHE A 232 -5.62 -8.72 -9.71
CA PHE A 232 -6.38 -9.97 -9.60
C PHE A 232 -5.64 -11.15 -10.22
N SER A 233 -5.03 -10.97 -11.40
CA SER A 233 -4.29 -12.01 -12.12
C SER A 233 -3.01 -12.43 -11.41
N CYS A 234 -2.15 -11.46 -11.12
CA CYS A 234 -0.79 -11.71 -10.67
C CYS A 234 -0.68 -11.83 -9.15
N LEU A 235 -1.65 -11.28 -8.40
CA LEU A 235 -1.62 -11.32 -6.94
C LEU A 235 -2.72 -12.25 -6.40
N VAL A 236 -3.99 -11.89 -6.56
CA VAL A 236 -5.10 -12.61 -5.89
C VAL A 236 -5.18 -14.06 -6.36
N LEU A 237 -5.27 -14.29 -7.67
CA LEU A 237 -5.39 -15.63 -8.24
C LEU A 237 -4.16 -16.49 -7.94
N ARG A 238 -2.96 -15.90 -7.89
CA ARG A 238 -1.72 -16.63 -7.58
C ARG A 238 -1.59 -16.95 -6.10
N LEU A 239 -1.83 -15.99 -5.21
CA LEU A 239 -1.62 -16.18 -3.77
C LEU A 239 -2.75 -16.97 -3.10
N ALA A 240 -3.96 -16.98 -3.66
CA ALA A 240 -5.05 -17.82 -3.17
C ALA A 240 -4.83 -19.32 -3.42
N GLN A 241 -3.87 -19.71 -4.26
CA GLN A 241 -3.64 -21.10 -4.67
C GLN A 241 -2.26 -21.60 -4.22
N SER A 242 -2.25 -22.73 -3.50
CA SER A 242 -1.01 -23.34 -2.96
C SER A 242 0.03 -23.73 -4.02
N ARG A 243 -0.40 -24.01 -5.26
CA ARG A 243 0.47 -24.39 -6.38
C ARG A 243 1.52 -23.35 -6.76
N PHE A 244 1.36 -22.10 -6.31
CA PHE A 244 2.29 -21.00 -6.59
C PHE A 244 3.22 -20.68 -5.42
N GLY A 245 3.27 -21.53 -4.39
CA GLY A 245 4.22 -21.40 -3.28
C GLY A 245 3.81 -20.41 -2.18
N ALA A 246 2.58 -19.90 -2.19
CA ALA A 246 2.06 -19.06 -1.12
C ALA A 246 1.88 -19.85 0.18
N SER A 247 2.25 -19.25 1.32
CA SER A 247 1.98 -19.84 2.64
C SER A 247 0.48 -19.93 2.92
N TYR A 248 0.08 -20.79 3.86
CA TYR A 248 -1.33 -20.89 4.25
C TYR A 248 -1.89 -19.55 4.77
N GLN A 249 -1.10 -18.80 5.53
CA GLN A 249 -1.52 -17.49 6.06
C GLN A 249 -1.71 -16.44 4.95
N GLN A 250 -0.85 -16.45 3.92
CA GLN A 250 -1.04 -15.58 2.75
C GLN A 250 -2.27 -15.99 1.94
N GLN A 251 -2.50 -17.30 1.77
CA GLN A 251 -3.71 -17.82 1.12
C GLN A 251 -4.96 -17.38 1.86
N GLU A 252 -4.96 -17.49 3.19
CA GLU A 252 -6.06 -17.06 4.06
C GLU A 252 -6.33 -15.56 3.95
N ALA A 253 -5.29 -14.73 4.10
CA ALA A 253 -5.40 -13.27 3.95
C ALA A 253 -5.85 -12.85 2.55
N THR A 254 -5.38 -13.52 1.51
CA THR A 254 -5.81 -13.27 0.12
C THR A 254 -7.28 -13.62 -0.07
N MET A 255 -7.72 -14.73 0.53
CA MET A 255 -9.11 -15.16 0.40
C MET A 255 -10.07 -14.28 1.18
N GLU A 256 -9.70 -13.87 2.38
CA GLU A 256 -10.46 -12.88 3.14
C GLU A 256 -10.60 -11.57 2.36
N ALA A 257 -9.50 -11.05 1.81
CA ALA A 257 -9.51 -9.87 0.95
C ALA A 257 -10.42 -10.05 -0.28
N LEU A 258 -10.36 -11.19 -0.97
CA LEU A 258 -11.24 -11.47 -2.11
C LEU A 258 -12.72 -11.43 -1.70
N VAL A 259 -13.07 -11.94 -0.52
CA VAL A 259 -14.44 -11.82 0.00
C VAL A 259 -14.82 -10.35 0.23
N ASP A 260 -13.91 -9.51 0.73
CA ASP A 260 -14.16 -8.07 0.88
C ASP A 260 -14.39 -7.35 -0.44
N PHE A 261 -13.67 -7.75 -1.50
CA PHE A 261 -14.00 -7.32 -2.86
C PHE A 261 -15.40 -7.79 -3.28
N CYS A 262 -15.74 -9.07 -3.05
CA CYS A 262 -17.05 -9.61 -3.39
C CYS A 262 -18.20 -8.84 -2.73
N ARG A 263 -17.99 -8.30 -1.52
CA ARG A 263 -18.97 -7.47 -0.80
C ARG A 263 -19.28 -6.14 -1.50
N GLN A 264 -18.45 -5.70 -2.45
CA GLN A 264 -18.75 -4.55 -3.29
C GLN A 264 -19.84 -4.89 -4.30
N LYS A 265 -21.01 -4.25 -4.17
CA LYS A 265 -22.20 -4.52 -5.00
C LYS A 265 -21.97 -4.33 -6.50
N SER A 266 -20.97 -3.55 -6.88
CA SER A 266 -20.62 -3.30 -8.28
C SER A 266 -19.56 -4.26 -8.83
N LEU A 267 -18.85 -5.04 -7.98
CA LEU A 267 -17.72 -5.88 -8.38
C LEU A 267 -18.01 -6.73 -9.60
N MET A 268 -19.05 -7.56 -9.52
CA MET A 268 -19.38 -8.50 -10.58
C MET A 268 -19.67 -7.80 -11.90
N VAL A 269 -20.46 -6.72 -11.89
CA VAL A 269 -20.82 -6.01 -13.13
C VAL A 269 -19.62 -5.26 -13.70
N GLU A 270 -18.84 -4.61 -12.85
CA GLU A 270 -17.65 -3.87 -13.28
C GLU A 270 -16.58 -4.81 -13.81
N MET A 271 -16.28 -5.93 -13.15
CA MET A 271 -15.34 -6.91 -13.67
C MET A 271 -15.85 -7.52 -14.98
N TYR A 272 -17.11 -7.94 -15.04
CA TYR A 272 -17.65 -8.54 -16.26
C TYR A 272 -17.64 -7.55 -17.44
N ALA A 273 -18.14 -6.34 -17.26
CA ALA A 273 -18.26 -5.37 -18.34
C ALA A 273 -16.92 -4.73 -18.69
N ASN A 274 -16.06 -4.46 -17.71
CA ASN A 274 -14.80 -3.75 -17.94
C ASN A 274 -13.63 -4.71 -18.22
N LEU A 275 -13.65 -5.97 -17.76
CA LEU A 275 -12.56 -6.93 -17.99
C LEU A 275 -12.99 -8.04 -18.95
N ASP A 276 -13.87 -8.95 -18.53
CA ASP A 276 -14.22 -10.15 -19.32
C ASP A 276 -14.84 -9.84 -20.70
N CYS A 277 -15.54 -8.70 -20.84
CA CYS A 277 -16.10 -8.28 -22.13
C CYS A 277 -15.09 -7.55 -23.04
N ASP A 278 -13.91 -7.20 -22.54
CA ASP A 278 -12.86 -6.59 -23.35
C ASP A 278 -11.96 -7.67 -23.94
N ILE A 279 -11.91 -7.73 -25.28
CA ILE A 279 -11.09 -8.69 -26.03
C ILE A 279 -9.58 -8.60 -25.76
N THR A 280 -9.12 -7.50 -25.16
CA THR A 280 -7.71 -7.28 -24.81
C THR A 280 -7.37 -7.71 -23.39
N CYS A 281 -8.37 -7.99 -22.55
CA CYS A 281 -8.23 -8.38 -21.16
C CYS A 281 -8.52 -9.87 -20.96
N SER A 282 -8.10 -10.40 -19.81
CA SER A 282 -8.41 -11.77 -19.39
C SER A 282 -9.81 -11.86 -18.75
N ASN A 283 -10.41 -13.05 -18.75
CA ASN A 283 -11.71 -13.31 -18.09
C ASN A 283 -11.56 -13.40 -16.56
N ILE A 284 -11.18 -12.28 -15.93
CA ILE A 284 -10.87 -12.22 -14.49
C ILE A 284 -12.05 -12.63 -13.63
N PHE A 285 -13.28 -12.19 -13.96
CA PHE A 285 -14.45 -12.56 -13.18
C PHE A 285 -14.71 -14.06 -13.25
N GLU A 286 -14.64 -14.66 -14.44
CA GLU A 286 -14.74 -16.11 -14.62
C GLU A 286 -13.69 -16.87 -13.80
N GLU A 287 -12.43 -16.43 -13.83
CA GLU A 287 -11.34 -17.07 -13.07
C GLU A 287 -11.54 -16.99 -11.56
N LEU A 288 -11.95 -15.83 -11.03
CA LEU A 288 -12.25 -15.65 -9.62
C LEU A 288 -13.46 -16.48 -9.18
N ALA A 289 -14.53 -16.52 -9.98
CA ALA A 289 -15.69 -17.35 -9.69
C ALA A 289 -15.35 -18.85 -9.69
N ASN A 290 -14.48 -19.29 -10.59
CA ASN A 290 -13.98 -20.66 -10.65
C ASN A 290 -13.10 -21.00 -9.44
N LEU A 291 -12.23 -20.07 -9.02
CA LEU A 291 -11.42 -20.21 -7.82
C LEU A 291 -12.31 -20.38 -6.58
N LEU A 292 -13.29 -19.49 -6.38
CA LEU A 292 -14.23 -19.55 -5.27
C LEU A 292 -15.04 -20.86 -5.29
N SER A 293 -15.58 -21.24 -6.45
CA SER A 293 -16.32 -22.49 -6.63
C SER A 293 -15.51 -23.71 -6.21
N LYS A 294 -14.31 -23.88 -6.78
CA LYS A 294 -13.43 -25.01 -6.46
C LYS A 294 -13.00 -25.04 -4.99
N SER A 295 -12.75 -23.86 -4.40
CA SER A 295 -12.27 -23.74 -3.03
C SER A 295 -13.37 -23.95 -1.98
N ALA A 296 -14.65 -23.80 -2.36
CA ALA A 296 -15.78 -24.06 -1.46
C ALA A 296 -16.10 -25.56 -1.32
N PHE A 297 -15.66 -26.42 -2.24
CA PHE A 297 -15.91 -27.86 -2.19
C PHE A 297 -14.90 -28.60 -1.31
N LEU A 298 -15.41 -29.36 -0.33
CA LEU A 298 -14.61 -30.27 0.47
C LEU A 298 -14.48 -31.61 -0.26
N VAL A 299 -13.33 -31.85 -0.91
CA VAL A 299 -13.02 -33.17 -1.50
C VAL A 299 -11.85 -33.79 -0.74
N ASN A 300 -12.15 -34.77 0.11
CA ASN A 300 -11.17 -35.55 0.88
C ASN A 300 -10.25 -34.72 1.81
N THR A 301 -10.69 -33.53 2.22
CA THR A 301 -9.96 -32.62 3.13
C THR A 301 -10.82 -32.21 4.32
N PRO A 302 -10.23 -31.95 5.50
CA PRO A 302 -10.96 -31.35 6.61
C PRO A 302 -11.41 -29.93 6.26
N LEU A 303 -12.51 -29.50 6.87
CA LEU A 303 -12.99 -28.12 6.74
C LEU A 303 -11.91 -27.14 7.23
N SER A 304 -11.69 -26.08 6.45
CA SER A 304 -10.72 -25.02 6.76
C SER A 304 -11.33 -23.64 6.51
N ALA A 305 -10.69 -22.58 7.02
CA ALA A 305 -11.12 -21.20 6.82
C ALA A 305 -11.26 -20.85 5.33
N MET A 306 -10.38 -21.38 4.48
CA MET A 306 -10.42 -21.21 3.03
C MET A 306 -11.78 -21.60 2.41
N HIS A 307 -12.35 -22.73 2.85
CA HIS A 307 -13.65 -23.18 2.34
C HIS A 307 -14.78 -22.26 2.79
N ILE A 308 -14.68 -21.72 4.02
CA ILE A 308 -15.66 -20.79 4.58
C ILE A 308 -15.63 -19.46 3.82
N PHE A 309 -14.44 -18.89 3.60
CA PHE A 309 -14.27 -17.67 2.80
C PHE A 309 -14.75 -17.87 1.37
N ALA A 310 -14.40 -18.98 0.73
CA ALA A 310 -14.82 -19.27 -0.62
C ALA A 310 -16.36 -19.38 -0.74
N LEU A 311 -17.00 -20.05 0.21
CA LEU A 311 -18.46 -20.13 0.27
C LEU A 311 -19.11 -18.76 0.54
N ASP A 312 -18.57 -17.97 1.48
CA ASP A 312 -19.06 -16.62 1.77
C ASP A 312 -18.98 -15.73 0.52
N GLY A 313 -17.83 -15.75 -0.18
CA GLY A 313 -17.63 -15.03 -1.42
C GLY A 313 -18.65 -15.40 -2.50
N LEU A 314 -18.92 -16.69 -2.71
CA LEU A 314 -19.96 -17.15 -3.65
C LEU A 314 -21.35 -16.66 -3.26
N ILE A 315 -21.72 -16.78 -1.98
CA ILE A 315 -23.03 -16.33 -1.48
C ILE A 315 -23.18 -14.83 -1.73
N VAL A 316 -22.17 -14.03 -1.41
CA VAL A 316 -22.18 -12.59 -1.61
C VAL A 316 -22.31 -12.23 -3.09
N VAL A 317 -21.57 -12.89 -3.99
CA VAL A 317 -21.67 -12.67 -5.44
C VAL A 317 -23.07 -13.00 -5.96
N ILE A 318 -23.62 -14.16 -5.58
CA ILE A 318 -24.96 -14.61 -5.99
C ILE A 318 -26.04 -13.66 -5.43
N GLN A 319 -25.91 -13.25 -4.18
CA GLN A 319 -26.81 -12.28 -3.56
C GLN A 319 -26.76 -10.94 -4.29
N GLY A 320 -25.57 -10.47 -4.65
CA GLY A 320 -25.39 -9.27 -5.48
C GLY A 320 -26.09 -9.38 -6.84
N MET A 321 -26.02 -10.54 -7.50
CA MET A 321 -26.78 -10.80 -8.73
C MET A 321 -28.30 -10.75 -8.49
N ALA A 322 -28.77 -11.42 -7.44
CA ALA A 322 -30.20 -11.51 -7.11
C ALA A 322 -30.80 -10.12 -6.79
N GLU A 323 -30.11 -9.30 -6.00
CA GLU A 323 -30.53 -7.93 -5.65
C GLU A 323 -30.70 -7.04 -6.89
N ARG A 324 -29.82 -7.18 -7.88
CA ARG A 324 -29.89 -6.38 -9.12
C ARG A 324 -31.09 -6.77 -9.99
N ILE A 325 -31.42 -8.06 -10.06
CA ILE A 325 -32.63 -8.54 -10.75
C ILE A 325 -33.88 -7.96 -10.06
N GLY A 326 -33.95 -8.05 -8.73
CA GLY A 326 -35.09 -7.51 -7.96
C GLY A 326 -35.29 -5.99 -8.13
N ASN A 327 -34.20 -5.22 -8.16
CA ASN A 327 -34.24 -3.77 -8.39
C ASN A 327 -34.63 -3.41 -9.83
N GLY A 328 -34.21 -4.22 -10.82
CA GLY A 328 -34.65 -4.08 -12.21
C GLY A 328 -36.17 -4.21 -12.34
N TYR A 329 -36.76 -5.23 -11.71
CA TYR A 329 -38.21 -5.44 -11.71
C TYR A 329 -39.00 -4.30 -11.04
N ASN A 330 -38.52 -3.78 -9.90
CA ASN A 330 -39.19 -2.69 -9.19
C ASN A 330 -39.19 -1.37 -9.97
N ASN A 331 -38.08 -1.04 -10.65
CA ASN A 331 -38.02 0.15 -11.50
C ASN A 331 -38.93 0.06 -12.73
N THR A 332 -39.06 -1.12 -13.35
CA THR A 332 -39.99 -1.33 -14.47
C THR A 332 -41.47 -1.23 -14.04
N ILE A 333 -41.82 -1.71 -12.85
CA ILE A 333 -43.19 -1.58 -12.32
C ILE A 333 -43.55 -0.12 -12.00
N ILE A 334 -42.60 0.67 -11.47
CA ILE A 334 -42.83 2.10 -11.20
C ILE A 334 -43.00 2.88 -12.51
N GLN A 335 -42.20 2.61 -13.54
CA GLN A 335 -42.37 3.27 -14.84
C GLN A 335 -43.69 2.89 -15.53
N ASN A 336 -44.11 1.62 -15.45
CA ASN A 336 -45.40 1.18 -16.01
C ASN A 336 -46.63 1.63 -15.20
N ARG A 337 -46.45 2.19 -13.99
CA ARG A 337 -47.54 2.82 -13.21
C ARG A 337 -47.62 4.34 -13.38
N LEU A 338 -46.65 4.94 -14.07
CA LEU A 338 -46.58 6.38 -14.35
C LEU A 338 -46.91 6.72 -15.83
N GLN A 339 -47.26 5.72 -16.63
CA GLN A 339 -47.88 5.85 -17.96
C GLN A 339 -49.36 5.48 -17.88
#